data_AF-L1JCT5-F1
#
_entry.id   AF-L1JCT5-F1
#
_cell.length_a   1.000
_cell.length_b   1.000
_cell.length_c   1.000
_cell.angle_alpha   90.00
_cell.angle_beta   90.00
_cell.angle_gamma   90.00
#
_symmetry.space_group_name_H-M   'P 1'
#
loop_
_entity.id
_entity.type
_entity.pdbx_description
1 polymer ?
#
loop_
_entity_poly.entity_id
_entity_poly.type
_entity_poly.pdbx_seq_one_letter_code
_entity_poly.pdbx_strand_id
1 'polypeptide(L)'
;MRLQDMRCVFYLLLTSALWNAWSVHCTVTGDIRVNPQLRTTAKKDDFALCKLKKAGMHFEVICHPGMILKFREGLVSDVMDVVVSSDIFKDAKTRMHRSHVDIVSAFGKEDITSCIKEILMEGEYQHTAEERKRQMEEKMEEVAAFICQNFVETPSHRAYSMEEMMEILESHPNLKFNPMRSTEYQAMEVVKQLQEDVPIVPSYKSVACTEKFKDFCHAYVEDCK
;
A
#
# COMPACT_ATOMS: atom_id res chain seq x y z
N MET A 1 -27.88 28.00 32.22
CA MET A 1 -28.00 29.43 32.57
C MET A 1 -28.68 30.14 31.38
N ARG A 2 -29.95 30.55 31.57
CA ARG A 2 -30.85 31.42 30.74
C ARG A 2 -31.11 31.02 29.27
N LEU A 3 -32.27 30.43 28.91
CA LEU A 3 -33.65 30.98 28.72
C LEU A 3 -33.69 32.10 27.65
N GLN A 4 -34.14 31.81 26.42
CA GLN A 4 -35.51 31.99 25.90
C GLN A 4 -35.95 33.45 25.82
N ASP A 5 -36.30 33.93 24.62
CA ASP A 5 -37.49 34.76 24.42
C ASP A 5 -37.95 34.78 22.95
N MET A 6 -39.02 34.03 22.69
CA MET A 6 -39.97 34.29 21.62
C MET A 6 -40.95 35.35 22.12
N ARG A 7 -41.20 36.44 21.37
CA ARG A 7 -42.52 37.09 21.35
C ARG A 7 -42.84 37.67 19.98
N CYS A 8 -43.75 36.98 19.30
CA CYS A 8 -44.65 37.54 18.31
C CYS A 8 -45.48 38.67 18.94
N VAL A 9 -45.58 39.82 18.28
CA VAL A 9 -46.70 40.74 18.46
C VAL A 9 -47.32 40.97 17.08
N PHE A 10 -48.49 40.34 16.95
CA PHE A 10 -49.49 40.53 15.91
C PHE A 10 -50.04 41.96 16.01
N TYR A 11 -50.01 42.73 14.94
CA TYR A 11 -50.95 43.84 14.72
C TYR A 11 -51.38 43.80 13.25
N LEU A 12 -52.60 43.30 13.04
CA LEU A 12 -53.42 43.56 11.87
C LEU A 12 -54.10 44.92 12.09
N LEU A 13 -54.14 45.77 11.06
CA LEU A 13 -55.38 46.39 10.56
C LEU A 13 -55.09 47.22 9.29
N LEU A 14 -55.72 46.76 8.22
CA LEU A 14 -56.06 47.36 6.92
C LEU A 14 -55.81 48.86 6.71
N THR A 15 -55.06 49.18 5.65
CA THR A 15 -55.56 50.07 4.58
C THR A 15 -55.15 49.55 3.21
N SER A 16 -56.17 49.36 2.39
CA SER A 16 -56.15 48.91 1.00
C SER A 16 -55.43 49.87 0.05
N ALA A 17 -54.70 49.26 -0.89
CA ALA A 17 -54.53 49.69 -2.29
C ALA A 17 -53.72 50.97 -2.58
N LEU A 18 -52.40 50.79 -2.78
CA LEU A 18 -51.61 51.42 -3.85
C LEU A 18 -50.60 50.36 -4.34
N TRP A 19 -50.85 49.74 -5.48
CA TRP A 19 -50.16 50.03 -6.74
C TRP A 19 -48.68 49.56 -6.79
N ASN A 20 -48.53 48.31 -7.25
CA ASN A 20 -47.54 47.86 -8.23
C ASN A 20 -46.16 48.53 -8.23
N ALA A 21 -45.18 47.86 -7.64
CA ALA A 21 -43.83 47.72 -8.22
C ALA A 21 -43.06 46.63 -7.47
N TRP A 22 -42.24 45.89 -8.21
CA TRP A 22 -41.34 44.83 -7.74
C TRP A 22 -42.00 43.49 -7.40
N SER A 23 -42.59 42.91 -8.46
CA SER A 23 -42.39 41.49 -8.69
C SER A 23 -40.89 41.27 -8.97
N VAL A 24 -40.14 40.88 -7.94
CA VAL A 24 -38.85 40.23 -8.13
C VAL A 24 -38.99 38.82 -7.62
N HIS A 25 -39.15 37.96 -8.60
CA HIS A 25 -39.14 36.51 -8.52
C HIS A 25 -37.88 36.06 -7.76
N CYS A 26 -38.00 35.76 -6.47
CA CYS A 26 -36.93 35.12 -5.72
C CYS A 26 -37.03 33.61 -5.98
N THR A 27 -36.61 33.18 -7.17
CA THR A 27 -36.21 31.78 -7.35
C THR A 27 -34.97 31.59 -6.51
N VAL A 28 -35.13 30.94 -5.36
CA VAL A 28 -34.03 30.25 -4.70
C VAL A 28 -33.65 29.07 -5.61
N THR A 29 -32.98 29.37 -6.73
CA THR A 29 -31.99 28.44 -7.26
C THR A 29 -30.88 28.47 -6.23
N GLY A 30 -31.02 27.58 -5.24
CA GLY A 30 -29.91 27.20 -4.39
C GLY A 30 -28.86 26.61 -5.32
N ASP A 31 -27.98 27.47 -5.82
CA ASP A 31 -26.68 27.06 -6.30
C ASP A 31 -26.04 26.32 -5.13
N ILE A 32 -26.13 25.00 -5.16
CA ILE A 32 -25.19 24.15 -4.44
C ILE A 32 -23.85 24.54 -5.04
N ARG A 33 -23.18 25.50 -4.41
CA ARG A 33 -21.74 25.62 -4.50
C ARG A 33 -21.22 24.33 -3.91
N VAL A 34 -21.15 23.28 -4.74
CA VAL A 34 -20.23 22.16 -4.50
C VAL A 34 -18.92 22.85 -4.23
N ASN A 35 -18.48 22.78 -2.98
CA ASN A 35 -17.28 23.43 -2.53
C ASN A 35 -16.13 22.89 -3.41
N PRO A 36 -15.59 23.66 -4.37
CA PRO A 36 -14.60 23.14 -5.31
C PRO A 36 -13.22 23.02 -4.62
N GLN A 37 -13.15 23.34 -3.33
CA GLN A 37 -11.93 23.37 -2.52
C GLN A 37 -11.65 22.01 -1.90
N LEU A 38 -11.60 20.97 -2.73
CA LEU A 38 -10.52 19.99 -2.59
C LEU A 38 -9.59 20.17 -3.79
N ARG A 39 -9.08 21.41 -3.96
CA ARG A 39 -7.74 21.60 -4.52
C ARG A 39 -6.76 21.07 -3.48
N THR A 40 -6.74 19.75 -3.31
CA THR A 40 -5.62 19.11 -2.66
C THR A 40 -4.43 19.39 -3.56
N THR A 41 -3.55 20.30 -3.12
CA THR A 41 -2.13 20.28 -3.46
C THR A 41 -1.52 19.00 -2.87
N ALA A 42 -2.10 17.85 -3.17
CA ALA A 42 -1.55 16.55 -2.83
C ALA A 42 -0.23 16.50 -3.58
N LYS A 43 0.86 16.38 -2.82
CA LYS A 43 2.13 16.06 -3.41
C LYS A 43 1.93 14.76 -4.21
N LYS A 44 2.68 14.62 -5.28
CA LYS A 44 2.58 13.52 -6.25
C LYS A 44 2.73 12.11 -5.64
N ASP A 45 3.10 12.03 -4.36
CA ASP A 45 3.61 10.84 -3.69
C ASP A 45 2.70 10.31 -2.57
N ASP A 46 1.56 10.95 -2.28
CA ASP A 46 0.72 10.60 -1.11
C ASP A 46 -0.36 9.53 -1.40
N PHE A 47 -0.47 9.06 -2.64
CA PHE A 47 -1.48 8.08 -3.05
C PHE A 47 -0.86 6.88 -3.77
N ALA A 48 -1.49 5.73 -3.59
CA ALA A 48 -1.10 4.50 -4.27
C ALA A 48 -1.98 4.28 -5.51
N LEU A 49 -1.44 3.54 -6.48
CA LEU A 49 -2.12 3.27 -7.74
C LEU A 49 -2.39 1.78 -7.90
N CYS A 50 -3.60 1.43 -8.30
CA CYS A 50 -3.93 0.08 -8.73
C CYS A 50 -4.15 0.09 -10.25
N LYS A 51 -3.45 -0.80 -10.97
CA LYS A 51 -3.52 -0.88 -12.43
C LYS A 51 -4.06 -2.22 -12.89
N LEU A 52 -5.05 -2.21 -13.76
CA LEU A 52 -5.55 -3.42 -14.42
C LEU A 52 -5.47 -3.26 -15.93
N LYS A 53 -4.97 -4.29 -16.61
CA LYS A 53 -5.00 -4.39 -18.07
C LYS A 53 -6.06 -5.42 -18.46
N LYS A 54 -7.17 -4.97 -19.06
CA LYS A 54 -8.29 -5.82 -19.46
C LYS A 54 -8.79 -5.42 -20.85
N ALA A 55 -9.13 -6.40 -21.69
CA ALA A 55 -9.59 -6.18 -23.08
C ALA A 55 -8.65 -5.27 -23.92
N GLY A 56 -7.33 -5.35 -23.68
CA GLY A 56 -6.33 -4.50 -24.34
C GLY A 56 -6.30 -3.04 -23.86
N MET A 57 -7.13 -2.67 -22.89
CA MET A 57 -7.21 -1.34 -22.30
C MET A 57 -6.56 -1.31 -20.91
N HIS A 58 -6.08 -0.13 -20.52
CA HIS A 58 -5.56 0.16 -19.19
C HIS A 58 -6.58 0.93 -18.37
N PHE A 59 -6.76 0.47 -17.13
CA PHE A 59 -7.60 1.05 -16.10
C PHE A 59 -6.76 1.29 -14.85
N GLU A 60 -6.85 2.49 -14.29
CA GLU A 60 -6.13 2.90 -13.10
C GLU A 60 -7.09 3.46 -12.06
N VAL A 61 -6.89 3.10 -10.79
CA VAL A 61 -7.67 3.61 -9.66
C VAL A 61 -6.71 4.16 -8.61
N ILE A 62 -7.06 5.33 -8.06
CA ILE A 62 -6.29 6.00 -7.02
C ILE A 62 -6.79 5.52 -5.67
N CYS A 63 -5.89 4.97 -4.85
CA CYS A 63 -6.22 4.34 -3.59
C CYS A 63 -5.36 4.90 -2.45
N HIS A 64 -5.86 4.74 -1.23
CA HIS A 64 -5.06 5.01 -0.05
C HIS A 64 -3.95 3.96 0.08
N PRO A 65 -2.72 4.36 0.47
CA PRO A 65 -1.61 3.43 0.66
C PRO A 65 -1.96 2.39 1.73
N GLY A 66 -1.54 1.14 1.50
CA GLY A 66 -1.74 0.00 2.40
C GLY A 66 -3.18 -0.54 2.48
N MET A 67 -4.19 0.18 2.02
CA MET A 67 -5.60 -0.25 2.13
C MET A 67 -5.94 -1.39 1.17
N ILE A 68 -5.28 -1.48 0.02
CA ILE A 68 -5.52 -2.54 -0.98
C ILE A 68 -5.16 -3.91 -0.41
N LEU A 69 -4.06 -4.02 0.34
CA LEU A 69 -3.65 -5.28 0.96
C LEU A 69 -4.69 -5.73 1.99
N LYS A 70 -5.14 -4.81 2.85
CA LYS A 70 -6.21 -5.07 3.84
C LYS A 70 -7.53 -5.48 3.17
N PHE A 71 -7.85 -4.88 2.03
CA PHE A 71 -9.04 -5.23 1.25
C PHE A 71 -8.95 -6.67 0.71
N ARG A 72 -7.78 -7.08 0.20
CA ARG A 72 -7.52 -8.45 -0.28
C ARG A 72 -7.55 -9.49 0.84
N GLU A 73 -7.09 -9.11 2.02
CA GLU A 73 -7.18 -9.93 3.24
C GLU A 73 -8.61 -10.01 3.80
N GLY A 74 -9.53 -9.17 3.32
CA GLY A 74 -10.92 -9.13 3.78
C GLY A 74 -11.14 -8.36 5.09
N LEU A 75 -10.14 -7.58 5.54
CA LEU A 75 -10.24 -6.73 6.74
C LEU A 75 -11.12 -5.50 6.51
N VAL A 76 -11.20 -5.01 5.27
CA VAL A 76 -12.04 -3.89 4.85
C VAL A 76 -12.96 -4.38 3.75
N SER A 77 -14.28 -4.22 3.92
CA SER A 77 -15.29 -4.62 2.93
C SER A 77 -15.71 -3.47 2.00
N ASP A 78 -15.63 -2.24 2.49
CA ASP A 78 -16.21 -1.08 1.83
C ASP A 78 -15.22 -0.46 0.84
N VAL A 79 -15.61 -0.41 -0.42
CA VAL A 79 -14.77 0.06 -1.52
C VAL A 79 -14.45 1.55 -1.37
N MET A 80 -15.39 2.34 -0.86
CA MET A 80 -15.27 3.79 -0.73
C MET A 80 -14.20 4.22 0.29
N ASP A 81 -13.90 3.37 1.28
CA ASP A 81 -12.85 3.65 2.27
C ASP A 81 -11.45 3.33 1.73
N VAL A 82 -11.37 2.49 0.70
CA VAL A 82 -10.10 2.07 0.08
C VAL A 82 -9.67 3.07 -0.99
N VAL A 83 -10.62 3.59 -1.77
CA VAL A 83 -10.35 4.48 -2.90
C VAL A 83 -10.41 5.96 -2.51
N VAL A 84 -9.56 6.77 -3.12
CA VAL A 84 -9.57 8.23 -2.92
C VAL A 84 -10.65 8.89 -3.79
N SER A 85 -10.88 8.35 -4.99
CA SER A 85 -11.94 8.77 -5.90
C SER A 85 -12.64 7.54 -6.49
N SER A 86 -13.94 7.66 -6.69
CA SER A 86 -14.79 6.64 -7.34
C SER A 86 -14.67 6.63 -8.87
N ASP A 87 -13.69 7.35 -9.44
CA ASP A 87 -13.47 7.43 -10.88
C ASP A 87 -12.42 6.43 -11.36
N ILE A 88 -12.64 5.87 -12.56
CA ILE A 88 -11.68 5.00 -13.24
C ILE A 88 -10.91 5.83 -14.28
N PHE A 89 -9.58 5.83 -14.15
CA PHE A 89 -8.68 6.59 -15.00
C PHE A 89 -8.07 5.70 -16.09
N LYS A 90 -7.72 6.31 -17.22
CA LYS A 90 -6.77 5.74 -18.20
C LYS A 90 -5.33 5.93 -17.71
N ASP A 91 -5.08 7.11 -17.14
CA ASP A 91 -3.81 7.48 -16.51
C ASP A 91 -4.12 8.45 -15.36
N ALA A 92 -3.87 7.98 -14.14
CA ALA A 92 -4.14 8.72 -12.92
C ALA A 92 -3.20 9.92 -12.75
N LYS A 93 -1.98 9.87 -13.30
CA LYS A 93 -1.00 10.97 -13.18
C LYS A 93 -1.40 12.17 -14.02
N THR A 94 -1.96 11.93 -15.20
CA THR A 94 -2.47 12.98 -16.10
C THR A 94 -3.95 13.31 -15.86
N ARG A 95 -4.60 12.61 -14.92
CA ARG A 95 -6.05 12.70 -14.61
C ARG A 95 -6.93 12.49 -15.84
N MET A 96 -6.50 11.63 -16.76
CA MET A 96 -7.31 11.26 -17.92
C MET A 96 -8.31 10.18 -17.51
N HIS A 97 -9.59 10.50 -17.53
CA HIS A 97 -10.68 9.56 -17.23
C HIS A 97 -10.90 8.58 -18.39
N ARG A 98 -11.42 7.39 -18.06
CA ARG A 98 -11.96 6.47 -19.07
C ARG A 98 -13.39 6.83 -19.43
N SER A 99 -13.76 6.64 -20.70
CA SER A 99 -15.14 6.79 -21.13
C SER A 99 -15.99 5.65 -20.55
N HIS A 100 -17.27 5.93 -20.25
CA HIS A 100 -18.19 4.89 -19.76
C HIS A 100 -18.34 3.74 -20.77
N VAL A 101 -18.29 4.04 -22.07
CA VAL A 101 -18.38 3.04 -23.15
C VAL A 101 -17.22 2.05 -23.08
N ASP A 102 -15.99 2.52 -22.84
CA ASP A 102 -14.81 1.67 -22.71
C ASP A 102 -14.91 0.77 -21.46
N ILE A 103 -15.41 1.31 -20.35
CA ILE A 103 -15.59 0.57 -19.10
C ILE A 103 -16.61 -0.56 -19.29
N VAL A 104 -17.79 -0.24 -19.84
CA VAL A 104 -18.83 -1.25 -20.10
C VAL A 104 -18.35 -2.31 -21.09
N SER A 105 -17.60 -1.92 -22.12
CA SER A 105 -17.03 -2.87 -23.10
C SER A 105 -16.01 -3.83 -22.47
N ALA A 106 -15.17 -3.35 -21.54
CA ALA A 106 -14.14 -4.17 -20.92
C ALA A 106 -14.65 -5.02 -19.74
N PHE A 107 -15.57 -4.50 -18.93
CA PHE A 107 -16.07 -5.17 -17.73
C PHE A 107 -17.42 -5.87 -17.92
N GLY A 108 -18.19 -5.51 -18.95
CA GLY A 108 -19.54 -6.04 -19.18
C GLY A 108 -20.56 -5.60 -18.14
N LYS A 109 -20.21 -4.60 -17.31
CA LYS A 109 -21.01 -4.09 -16.19
C LYS A 109 -21.10 -2.56 -16.31
N GLU A 110 -22.25 -2.02 -15.95
CA GLU A 110 -22.49 -0.56 -15.89
C GLU A 110 -22.17 0.02 -14.50
N ASP A 111 -22.25 -0.79 -13.44
CA ASP A 111 -21.94 -0.35 -12.08
C ASP A 111 -20.43 -0.15 -11.87
N ILE A 112 -20.05 1.12 -11.69
CA ILE A 112 -18.66 1.55 -11.47
C ILE A 112 -18.09 0.93 -10.19
N THR A 113 -18.89 0.81 -9.14
CA THR A 113 -18.44 0.27 -7.85
C THR A 113 -18.00 -1.19 -7.98
N SER A 114 -18.79 -1.99 -8.69
CA SER A 114 -18.46 -3.37 -9.02
C SER A 114 -17.21 -3.48 -9.88
N CYS A 115 -17.01 -2.56 -10.84
CA CYS A 115 -15.80 -2.51 -11.66
C CYS A 115 -14.55 -2.18 -10.83
N ILE A 116 -14.64 -1.21 -9.92
CA ILE A 116 -13.54 -0.86 -9.01
C ILE A 116 -13.16 -2.05 -8.13
N LYS A 117 -14.15 -2.74 -7.55
CA LYS A 117 -13.90 -3.94 -6.74
C LYS A 117 -13.11 -5.01 -7.50
N GLU A 118 -13.45 -5.23 -8.77
CA GLU A 118 -12.73 -6.15 -9.65
C GLU A 118 -11.28 -5.68 -9.89
N ILE A 119 -11.08 -4.38 -10.14
CA ILE A 119 -9.74 -3.78 -10.29
C ILE A 119 -8.90 -3.95 -9.01
N LEU A 120 -9.47 -3.75 -7.82
CA LEU A 120 -8.73 -3.90 -6.57
C LEU A 120 -8.28 -5.35 -6.31
N MET A 121 -9.10 -6.33 -6.71
CA MET A 121 -8.81 -7.75 -6.53
C MET A 121 -7.79 -8.26 -7.55
N GLU A 122 -8.01 -8.01 -8.84
CA GLU A 122 -7.19 -8.56 -9.94
C GLU A 122 -6.02 -7.65 -10.36
N GLY A 123 -6.08 -6.36 -10.02
CA GLY A 123 -5.11 -5.37 -10.46
C GLY A 123 -3.73 -5.53 -9.82
N GLU A 124 -2.74 -4.90 -10.44
CA GLU A 124 -1.40 -4.76 -9.89
C GLU A 124 -1.36 -3.55 -8.94
N TYR A 125 -0.95 -3.78 -7.70
CA TYR A 125 -0.77 -2.72 -6.70
C TYR A 125 0.61 -2.08 -6.83
N GLN A 126 0.63 -0.78 -7.13
CA GLN A 126 1.85 0.02 -7.16
C GLN A 126 2.04 0.72 -5.82
N HIS A 127 2.96 0.15 -5.03
CA HIS A 127 3.41 0.72 -3.77
C HIS A 127 3.97 2.13 -3.94
N THR A 128 3.73 2.98 -2.95
CA THR A 128 4.32 4.33 -2.91
C THR A 128 5.84 4.26 -2.73
N ALA A 129 6.54 5.39 -2.88
CA ALA A 129 7.98 5.43 -2.62
C ALA A 129 8.31 5.07 -1.16
N GLU A 130 7.48 5.54 -0.23
CA GLU A 130 7.62 5.29 1.20
C GLU A 130 7.37 3.81 1.55
N GLU A 131 6.32 3.20 1.00
CA GLU A 131 6.04 1.79 1.22
C GLU A 131 7.15 0.88 0.68
N ARG A 132 7.68 1.19 -0.51
CA ARG A 132 8.81 0.44 -1.08
C ARG A 132 10.06 0.55 -0.22
N LYS A 133 10.30 1.72 0.37
CA LYS A 133 11.40 1.94 1.30
C LYS A 133 11.21 1.10 2.55
N ARG A 134 10.00 1.14 3.16
CA ARG A 134 9.67 0.32 4.34
C ARG A 134 9.83 -1.17 4.08
N GLN A 135 9.35 -1.67 2.93
CA GLN A 135 9.51 -3.08 2.54
C GLN A 135 10.98 -3.47 2.36
N MET A 136 11.82 -2.54 1.90
CA MET A 136 13.25 -2.78 1.73
C MET A 136 13.97 -2.81 3.09
N GLU A 137 13.61 -1.91 4.00
CA GLU A 137 14.13 -1.86 5.38
C GLU A 137 13.73 -3.11 6.16
N GLU A 138 12.44 -3.49 6.14
CA GLU A 138 11.94 -4.73 6.72
C GLU A 138 12.72 -5.95 6.18
N LYS A 139 12.99 -5.98 4.86
CA LYS A 139 13.76 -7.07 4.25
C LYS A 139 15.23 -7.08 4.68
N MET A 140 15.83 -5.90 4.84
CA MET A 140 17.19 -5.74 5.33
C MET A 140 17.30 -6.28 6.76
N GLU A 141 16.34 -5.96 7.63
CA GLU A 141 16.27 -6.48 9.00
C GLU A 141 16.13 -8.01 9.03
N GLU A 142 15.26 -8.58 8.18
CA GLU A 142 15.13 -10.04 8.04
C GLU A 142 16.46 -10.70 7.63
N VAL A 143 17.17 -10.11 6.68
CA VAL A 143 18.47 -10.61 6.22
C VAL A 143 19.51 -10.49 7.33
N ALA A 144 19.56 -9.35 8.04
CA ALA A 144 20.44 -9.17 9.18
C ALA A 144 20.19 -10.24 10.25
N ALA A 145 18.92 -10.46 10.61
CA ALA A 145 18.53 -11.49 11.58
C ALA A 145 18.96 -12.89 11.13
N PHE A 146 18.79 -13.21 9.84
CA PHE A 146 19.25 -14.49 9.29
C PHE A 146 20.77 -14.64 9.38
N ILE A 147 21.53 -13.56 9.12
CA ILE A 147 22.99 -13.59 9.21
C ILE A 147 23.42 -13.79 10.67
N CYS A 148 22.85 -13.06 11.62
CA CYS A 148 23.17 -13.21 13.05
C CYS A 148 22.92 -14.64 13.59
N GLN A 149 21.93 -15.35 13.04
CA GLN A 149 21.59 -16.71 13.49
C GLN A 149 22.50 -17.81 12.92
N ASN A 150 23.09 -17.57 11.74
CA ASN A 150 23.77 -18.59 10.93
C ASN A 150 25.26 -18.31 10.73
N PHE A 151 25.73 -17.10 11.00
CA PHE A 151 27.12 -16.70 10.78
C PHE A 151 27.75 -16.14 12.06
N VAL A 152 29.06 -16.28 12.15
CA VAL A 152 29.88 -15.84 13.28
C VAL A 152 31.08 -15.07 12.79
N GLU A 153 31.60 -14.21 13.65
CA GLU A 153 32.83 -13.45 13.42
C GLU A 153 34.06 -14.36 13.55
N THR A 154 35.04 -14.16 12.67
CA THR A 154 36.40 -14.70 12.83
C THR A 154 37.31 -13.57 13.30
N PRO A 155 38.13 -13.68 14.37
CA PRO A 155 38.65 -14.86 15.10
C PRO A 155 37.92 -15.21 16.41
N SER A 156 36.98 -14.37 16.85
CA SER A 156 36.34 -14.47 18.17
C SER A 156 35.30 -15.58 18.28
N HIS A 157 34.82 -16.10 17.14
CA HIS A 157 33.66 -17.01 17.04
C HIS A 157 32.40 -16.47 17.75
N ARG A 158 32.32 -15.15 17.91
CA ARG A 158 31.17 -14.47 18.50
C ARG A 158 30.07 -14.33 17.44
N ALA A 159 28.81 -14.45 17.88
CA ALA A 159 27.67 -14.06 17.06
C ALA A 159 27.56 -12.53 16.98
N TYR A 160 27.26 -12.01 15.79
CA TYR A 160 26.99 -10.59 15.62
C TYR A 160 25.68 -10.20 16.29
N SER A 161 25.65 -9.01 16.90
CA SER A 161 24.39 -8.41 17.35
C SER A 161 23.62 -7.83 16.16
N MET A 162 22.30 -7.64 16.34
CA MET A 162 21.44 -7.09 15.28
C MET A 162 21.85 -5.66 14.90
N GLU A 163 22.19 -4.83 15.88
CA GLU A 163 22.62 -3.44 15.67
C GLU A 163 23.94 -3.38 14.88
N GLU A 164 24.94 -4.18 15.26
CA GLU A 164 26.23 -4.27 14.54
C GLU A 164 26.03 -4.69 13.08
N MET A 165 25.18 -5.69 12.81
CA MET A 165 24.92 -6.12 11.43
C MET A 165 24.16 -5.08 10.62
N MET A 166 23.18 -4.39 11.21
CA MET A 166 22.46 -3.32 10.52
C MET A 166 23.40 -2.18 10.12
N GLU A 167 24.28 -1.75 11.02
CA GLU A 167 25.27 -0.71 10.71
C GLU A 167 26.20 -1.14 9.57
N ILE A 168 26.67 -2.39 9.58
CA ILE A 168 27.48 -2.96 8.49
C ILE A 168 26.68 -2.89 7.18
N LEU A 169 25.45 -3.41 7.14
CA LEU A 169 24.64 -3.44 5.92
C LEU A 169 24.33 -2.03 5.37
N GLU A 170 24.06 -1.06 6.24
CA GLU A 170 23.79 0.34 5.86
C GLU A 170 25.05 1.05 5.34
N SER A 171 26.22 0.71 5.88
CA SER A 171 27.50 1.32 5.47
C SER A 171 27.94 0.92 4.06
N HIS A 172 27.42 -0.20 3.53
CA HIS A 172 27.78 -0.72 2.21
C HIS A 172 26.76 -0.29 1.13
N PRO A 173 27.03 0.76 0.33
CA PRO A 173 26.07 1.32 -0.63
C PRO A 173 25.77 0.41 -1.83
N ASN A 174 26.56 -0.65 -2.02
CA ASN A 174 26.41 -1.58 -3.13
C ASN A 174 25.32 -2.63 -2.88
N LEU A 175 24.87 -2.79 -1.63
CA LEU A 175 23.85 -3.76 -1.26
C LEU A 175 22.47 -3.25 -1.67
N LYS A 176 21.75 -4.08 -2.42
CA LYS A 176 20.37 -3.81 -2.85
C LYS A 176 19.49 -4.98 -2.43
N PHE A 177 18.52 -4.70 -1.58
CA PHE A 177 17.56 -5.68 -1.12
C PHE A 177 16.31 -5.68 -2.01
N ASN A 178 15.81 -6.87 -2.31
CA ASN A 178 14.55 -7.05 -3.04
C ASN A 178 13.53 -7.74 -2.12
N PRO A 179 12.42 -7.07 -1.76
CA PRO A 179 11.41 -7.66 -0.87
C PRO A 179 10.83 -9.00 -1.36
N MET A 180 10.81 -9.22 -2.68
CA MET A 180 10.13 -10.36 -3.29
C MET A 180 10.99 -11.63 -3.39
N ARG A 181 12.32 -11.54 -3.22
CA ARG A 181 13.20 -12.74 -3.25
C ARG A 181 13.31 -13.34 -1.85
N SER A 182 13.66 -14.62 -1.77
CA SER A 182 13.84 -15.29 -0.48
C SER A 182 14.96 -14.65 0.35
N THR A 183 14.79 -14.66 1.67
CA THR A 183 15.75 -14.08 2.63
C THR A 183 17.06 -14.83 2.62
N GLU A 184 17.01 -16.17 2.61
CA GLU A 184 18.19 -17.04 2.67
C GLU A 184 19.12 -16.83 1.47
N TYR A 185 18.54 -16.78 0.27
CA TYR A 185 19.31 -16.59 -0.95
C TYR A 185 19.96 -15.21 -0.99
N GLN A 186 19.22 -14.16 -0.63
CA GLN A 186 19.76 -12.81 -0.55
C GLN A 186 20.86 -12.71 0.52
N ALA A 187 20.67 -13.35 1.68
CA ALA A 187 21.67 -13.37 2.73
C ALA A 187 22.98 -14.02 2.26
N MET A 188 22.93 -15.10 1.49
CA MET A 188 24.12 -15.72 0.91
C MET A 188 24.82 -14.82 -0.12
N GLU A 189 24.07 -14.07 -0.95
CA GLU A 189 24.65 -13.08 -1.87
C GLU A 189 25.33 -11.93 -1.11
N VAL A 190 24.68 -11.43 -0.06
CA VAL A 190 25.19 -10.36 0.80
C VAL A 190 26.45 -10.80 1.52
N VAL A 191 26.47 -11.98 2.14
CA VAL A 191 27.66 -12.48 2.86
C VAL A 191 28.86 -12.61 1.92
N LYS A 192 28.66 -13.07 0.67
CA LYS A 192 29.76 -13.13 -0.31
C LYS A 192 30.38 -11.76 -0.60
N GLN A 193 29.57 -10.72 -0.61
CA GLN A 193 30.04 -9.34 -0.82
C GLN A 193 30.68 -8.77 0.44
N LEU A 194 30.15 -9.09 1.62
CA LEU A 194 30.70 -8.65 2.90
C LEU A 194 32.03 -9.31 3.25
N GLN A 195 32.31 -10.51 2.73
CA GLN A 195 33.56 -11.25 3.01
C GLN A 195 34.84 -10.52 2.61
N GLU A 196 34.76 -9.50 1.74
CA GLU A 196 35.92 -8.68 1.35
C GLU A 196 36.36 -7.75 2.50
N ASP A 197 35.41 -7.20 3.25
CA ASP A 197 35.65 -6.17 4.28
C ASP A 197 35.44 -6.68 5.72
N VAL A 198 34.57 -7.67 5.91
CA VAL A 198 34.13 -8.16 7.23
C VAL A 198 34.41 -9.66 7.35
N PRO A 199 35.09 -10.11 8.43
CA PRO A 199 35.46 -11.51 8.62
C PRO A 199 34.26 -12.38 9.08
N ILE A 200 33.36 -12.69 8.15
CA ILE A 200 32.13 -13.46 8.39
C ILE A 200 32.27 -14.90 7.88
N VAL A 201 32.04 -15.89 8.75
CA VAL A 201 32.04 -17.31 8.39
C VAL A 201 30.75 -18.02 8.83
N PRO A 202 30.30 -19.06 8.12
CA PRO A 202 29.13 -19.83 8.52
C PRO A 202 29.38 -20.56 9.85
N SER A 203 28.38 -20.54 10.72
CA SER A 203 28.35 -21.27 11.99
C SER A 203 27.95 -22.73 11.75
N TYR A 204 28.86 -23.66 12.00
CA TYR A 204 28.51 -25.09 12.03
C TYR A 204 27.89 -25.44 13.39
N LYS A 205 26.66 -25.94 13.39
CA LYS A 205 26.04 -26.53 14.58
C LYS A 205 26.22 -28.04 14.48
N SER A 206 27.07 -28.63 15.32
CA SER A 206 27.18 -30.09 15.39
C SER A 206 25.91 -30.66 16.01
N VAL A 207 25.10 -31.35 15.21
CA VAL A 207 23.92 -32.06 15.71
C VAL A 207 24.39 -33.39 16.28
N ALA A 208 24.15 -33.62 17.58
CA ALA A 208 24.38 -34.93 18.18
C ALA A 208 23.33 -35.92 17.64
N CYS A 209 23.72 -36.75 16.69
CA CYS A 209 22.87 -37.84 16.20
C CYS A 209 22.85 -38.97 17.22
N THR A 210 21.66 -39.42 17.63
CA THR A 210 21.51 -40.69 18.35
C THR A 210 21.91 -41.84 17.44
N GLU A 211 22.51 -42.91 17.98
CA GLU A 211 23.07 -44.04 17.21
C GLU A 211 22.08 -44.62 16.17
N LYS A 212 20.78 -44.67 16.51
CA LYS A 212 19.71 -45.15 15.61
C LYS A 212 19.56 -44.35 14.30
N PHE A 213 20.00 -43.10 14.28
CA PHE A 213 19.95 -42.23 13.11
C PHE A 213 21.20 -42.37 12.23
N LYS A 214 22.30 -42.87 12.81
CA LYS A 214 23.60 -43.03 12.13
C LYS A 214 23.52 -44.13 11.06
N ASP A 215 22.82 -45.22 11.38
CA ASP A 215 22.60 -46.34 10.46
C ASP A 215 21.73 -45.91 9.25
N PHE A 216 20.76 -45.02 9.46
CA PHE A 216 19.89 -44.52 8.40
C PHE A 216 20.62 -43.59 7.42
N CYS A 217 21.52 -42.73 7.92
CA CYS A 217 22.31 -41.84 7.06
C CYS A 217 23.39 -42.59 6.27
N HIS A 218 23.99 -43.65 6.83
CA HIS A 218 24.95 -44.48 6.09
C HIS A 218 24.28 -45.24 4.93
N ALA A 219 23.07 -45.78 5.14
CA ALA A 219 22.32 -46.45 4.08
C ALA A 219 21.98 -45.53 2.90
N TYR A 220 21.61 -44.28 3.17
CA TYR A 220 21.21 -43.33 2.12
C TYR A 220 22.38 -42.85 1.23
N VAL A 221 23.62 -42.89 1.72
CA VAL A 221 24.82 -42.49 0.95
C VAL A 221 25.32 -43.62 0.05
N GLU A 222 25.01 -44.88 0.37
CA GLU A 222 25.38 -46.04 -0.45
C GLU A 222 24.43 -46.24 -1.64
N ASP A 223 23.14 -45.91 -1.50
CA ASP A 223 22.13 -46.03 -2.56
C ASP A 223 22.24 -44.98 -3.69
N CYS A 224 23.12 -43.98 -3.54
CA CYS A 224 23.36 -42.91 -4.53
C CYS A 224 24.69 -43.04 -5.29
N LYS A 225 25.38 -44.18 -5.19
CA LYS A 225 26.52 -44.54 -6.04
C LYS A 225 26.11 -45.56 -7.09
#